data_AF-A0A059F1A6-F1
#
_entry.id   AF-A0A059F1A6-F1
#
_cell.length_a   1.000
_cell.length_b   1.000
_cell.length_c   1.000
_cell.angle_alpha   90.00
_cell.angle_beta   90.00
_cell.angle_gamma   90.00
#
_symmetry.space_group_name_H-M   'P 1'
#
loop_
_entity.id
_entity.type
_entity.pdbx_description
1 polymer ?
#
loop_
_entity_poly.entity_id
_entity_poly.type
_entity_poly.pdbx_seq_one_letter_code
_entity_poly.pdbx_strand_id
1 'polypeptide(L)'
;MKLSINKILLFIVLITDIFVLYVLYKMIPNHYIIFIFLCLLLTITKYPLYELIFITINRKYCVWSIWSLLFSIIFEVIINTSVFIGFFTGNIGTANIIKFISSLFTLGIKCFLMFNIFVMKNFLLFNVNVPASAGDFNMFGK
;
A
#
# COMPACT_ATOMS: atom_id res chain seq x y z
N MET A 1 -4.14 15.11 16.96
CA MET A 1 -4.22 13.76 16.34
C MET A 1 -2.87 13.08 16.57
N LYS A 2 -2.76 12.07 17.45
CA LYS A 2 -1.48 11.40 17.72
C LYS A 2 -1.03 10.65 16.45
N LEU A 3 0.20 10.90 16.01
CA LEU A 3 0.85 10.24 14.87
C LEU A 3 1.27 8.83 15.32
N SER A 4 0.63 7.79 14.80
CA SER A 4 0.97 6.41 15.10
C SER A 4 1.74 5.78 13.95
N ILE A 5 2.50 4.73 14.27
CA ILE A 5 3.35 4.01 13.30
C ILE A 5 2.51 3.59 12.08
N ASN A 6 1.30 3.06 12.30
CA ASN A 6 0.41 2.63 11.22
C ASN A 6 -0.02 3.77 10.29
N LYS A 7 -0.22 4.98 10.83
CA LYS A 7 -0.53 6.18 10.02
C LYS A 7 0.66 6.57 9.14
N ILE A 8 1.87 6.56 9.70
CA ILE A 8 3.10 6.85 8.94
C ILE A 8 3.31 5.80 7.84
N LEU A 9 3.17 4.52 8.17
CA LEU A 9 3.29 3.43 7.20
C LEU A 9 2.27 3.58 6.07
N LEU A 10 1.01 3.95 6.38
CA LEU A 10 -0.01 4.20 5.36
C LEU A 10 0.39 5.36 4.42
N PHE A 11 0.90 6.47 4.96
CA PHE A 11 1.36 7.58 4.13
C PHE A 11 2.47 7.17 3.18
N ILE A 12 3.45 6.39 3.66
CA ILE A 12 4.54 5.88 2.81
C ILE A 12 3.98 4.95 1.72
N VAL A 13 3.03 4.07 2.06
CA VAL A 13 2.35 3.21 1.07
C VAL A 13 1.62 4.02 0.01
N LEU A 14 0.92 5.09 0.38
CA LEU A 14 0.20 5.94 -0.58
C LEU A 14 1.15 6.68 -1.53
N ILE A 15 2.22 7.28 -0.99
CA ILE A 15 3.22 7.99 -1.80
C ILE A 15 3.86 7.04 -2.81
N THR A 16 4.13 5.81 -2.40
CA THR A 16 4.82 4.83 -3.23
C THR A 16 3.92 4.23 -4.29
N ASP A 17 2.64 4.03 -3.99
CA ASP A 17 1.65 3.65 -5.02
C ASP A 17 1.47 4.75 -6.08
N ILE A 18 1.49 6.04 -5.69
CA ILE A 18 1.51 7.17 -6.65
C ILE A 18 2.76 7.12 -7.54
N PHE A 19 3.92 6.80 -6.95
CA PHE A 19 5.15 6.68 -7.70
C PHE A 19 5.13 5.49 -8.69
N VAL A 20 4.56 4.34 -8.28
CA VAL A 20 4.35 3.19 -9.18
C VAL A 20 3.45 3.57 -10.35
N LEU A 21 2.37 4.32 -10.10
CA LEU A 21 1.49 4.84 -11.15
C LEU A 21 2.24 5.77 -12.11
N TYR A 22 3.09 6.66 -11.60
CA TYR A 22 3.91 7.53 -12.44
C TYR A 22 4.86 6.75 -13.36
N VAL A 23 5.49 5.69 -12.86
CA VAL A 23 6.35 4.83 -13.69
C VAL A 23 5.53 4.06 -14.72
N LEU A 24 4.37 3.53 -14.34
CA LEU A 24 3.46 2.87 -15.27
C LEU A 24 3.05 3.80 -16.41
N TYR A 25 2.73 5.06 -16.10
CA TYR A 25 2.40 6.08 -17.09
C TYR A 25 3.52 6.27 -18.11
N LYS A 26 4.78 6.33 -17.67
CA LYS A 26 5.94 6.42 -18.56
C LYS A 26 6.17 5.16 -19.40
N MET A 27 5.81 3.98 -18.89
CA MET A 27 5.99 2.72 -19.60
C MET A 27 4.88 2.44 -20.64
N ILE A 28 3.67 2.96 -20.43
CA ILE A 28 2.50 2.68 -21.30
C ILE A 28 1.85 3.98 -21.80
N PRO A 29 2.58 4.82 -22.56
CA PRO A 29 2.11 6.16 -22.94
C PRO A 29 0.88 6.16 -23.87
N ASN A 30 0.51 5.02 -24.47
CA ASN A 30 -0.57 4.94 -25.45
C ASN A 30 -1.87 4.29 -24.92
N HIS A 31 -1.94 3.88 -23.66
CA HIS A 31 -3.11 3.19 -23.10
C HIS A 31 -3.71 3.94 -21.91
N TYR A 32 -4.06 5.21 -22.11
CA TYR A 32 -4.61 6.09 -21.08
C TYR A 32 -5.87 5.52 -20.39
N ILE A 33 -6.74 4.82 -21.13
CA ILE A 33 -7.95 4.21 -20.56
C ILE A 33 -7.59 3.14 -19.51
N ILE A 34 -6.61 2.29 -19.81
CA ILE A 34 -6.12 1.25 -18.89
C ILE A 34 -5.47 1.91 -17.68
N PHE A 35 -4.71 2.98 -17.88
CA PHE A 35 -4.09 3.75 -16.80
C PHE A 35 -5.14 4.38 -15.85
N ILE A 36 -6.17 5.02 -16.38
CA ILE A 36 -7.25 5.63 -15.57
C ILE A 36 -7.97 4.54 -14.76
N PHE A 37 -8.26 3.39 -15.37
CA PHE A 37 -8.90 2.28 -14.66
C PHE A 37 -8.04 1.74 -13.52
N LEU A 38 -6.73 1.58 -13.74
CA LEU A 38 -5.79 1.15 -12.69
C LEU A 38 -5.65 2.17 -11.56
N CYS A 39 -5.63 3.47 -11.87
CA CYS A 39 -5.64 4.54 -10.86
C CYS A 39 -6.89 4.47 -9.97
N LEU A 40 -8.07 4.33 -10.58
CA LEU A 40 -9.33 4.20 -9.85
C LEU A 40 -9.34 2.96 -8.97
N LEU A 41 -8.93 1.81 -9.52
CA LEU A 41 -8.88 0.55 -8.79
C LEU A 41 -7.93 0.63 -7.58
N LEU A 42 -6.72 1.15 -7.77
CA LEU A 42 -5.76 1.34 -6.69
C LEU A 42 -6.33 2.26 -5.61
N THR A 43 -6.94 3.38 -5.97
CA THR A 43 -7.49 4.33 -5.00
C THR A 43 -8.65 3.71 -4.19
N ILE A 44 -9.59 3.03 -4.86
CA ILE A 44 -10.75 2.38 -4.22
C ILE A 44 -10.27 1.30 -3.25
N THR A 45 -9.27 0.51 -3.62
CA THR A 45 -8.74 -0.54 -2.75
C THR A 45 -8.14 0.03 -1.46
N LYS A 46 -7.70 1.29 -1.40
CA LYS A 46 -7.12 1.89 -0.17
C LYS A 46 -8.15 2.44 0.79
N TYR A 47 -9.41 2.57 0.39
CA TYR A 47 -10.46 3.08 1.27
C TYR A 47 -10.62 2.29 2.58
N PRO A 48 -10.62 0.93 2.59
CA PRO A 48 -10.69 0.16 3.85
C PRO A 48 -9.49 0.38 4.77
N LEU A 49 -8.28 0.62 4.23
CA LEU A 49 -7.10 0.97 5.02
C LEU A 49 -7.27 2.32 5.72
N TYR A 50 -7.84 3.29 5.02
CA TYR A 50 -8.16 4.59 5.60
C TYR A 50 -9.19 4.46 6.73
N GLU A 51 -10.30 3.75 6.50
CA GLU A 51 -11.32 3.52 7.54
C GLU A 51 -10.74 2.82 8.77
N LEU A 52 -9.91 1.79 8.58
CA LEU A 52 -9.29 1.04 9.67
C LEU A 52 -8.34 1.88 10.52
N ILE A 53 -7.52 2.72 9.89
CA ILE A 53 -6.43 3.46 10.55
C ILE A 53 -6.91 4.78 11.16
N PHE A 54 -7.97 5.39 10.61
CA PHE A 54 -8.43 6.72 11.03
C PHE A 54 -9.81 6.77 11.67
N ILE A 55 -10.73 5.85 11.31
CA ILE A 55 -12.13 5.94 11.74
C ILE A 55 -12.43 4.89 12.81
N THR A 56 -12.41 3.62 12.42
CA THR A 56 -12.82 2.51 13.28
C THR A 56 -12.06 1.25 12.96
N ILE A 57 -11.57 0.61 14.02
CA ILE A 57 -11.00 -0.74 13.95
C ILE A 57 -12.18 -1.71 14.01
N ASN A 58 -12.44 -2.38 12.89
CA ASN A 58 -13.42 -3.47 12.78
C ASN A 58 -12.78 -4.62 12.01
N ARG A 59 -13.04 -5.85 12.44
CA ARG A 59 -12.54 -7.07 11.78
C ARG A 59 -12.94 -7.16 10.29
N LYS A 60 -14.11 -6.65 9.88
CA LYS A 60 -14.49 -6.51 8.46
C LYS A 60 -13.46 -5.65 7.72
N TYR A 61 -13.15 -4.46 8.24
CA TYR A 61 -12.15 -3.57 7.64
C TYR A 61 -10.76 -4.19 7.69
N CYS A 62 -10.37 -4.91 8.75
CA CYS A 62 -9.09 -5.60 8.81
C CYS A 62 -8.91 -6.60 7.66
N VAL A 63 -9.95 -7.40 7.36
CA VAL A 63 -9.91 -8.35 6.25
C VAL A 63 -9.77 -7.63 4.92
N TRP A 64 -10.57 -6.57 4.69
CA TRP A 64 -10.54 -5.81 3.45
C TRP A 64 -9.22 -5.04 3.26
N SER A 65 -8.63 -4.53 4.34
CA SER A 65 -7.32 -3.90 4.35
C SER A 65 -6.19 -4.89 4.03
N ILE A 66 -6.27 -6.14 4.51
CA ILE A 66 -5.31 -7.19 4.14
C ILE A 66 -5.40 -7.47 2.64
N TRP A 67 -6.61 -7.64 2.09
CA TRP A 67 -6.81 -7.84 0.65
C TRP A 67 -6.30 -6.65 -0.18
N SER A 68 -6.53 -5.43 0.29
CA SER A 68 -5.99 -4.21 -0.32
C SER A 68 -4.46 -4.19 -0.38
N LEU A 69 -3.80 -4.56 0.72
CA LEU A 69 -2.33 -4.63 0.76
C LEU A 69 -1.79 -5.74 -0.12
N LEU A 70 -2.42 -6.93 -0.13
CA LEU A 70 -2.06 -8.02 -1.03
C LEU A 70 -2.16 -7.59 -2.50
N PHE A 71 -3.26 -6.94 -2.89
CA PHE A 71 -3.43 -6.43 -4.25
C PHE A 71 -2.32 -5.44 -4.62
N SER A 72 -2.00 -4.50 -3.71
CA SER A 72 -0.93 -3.52 -3.90
C SER A 72 0.47 -4.14 -3.98
N ILE A 73 0.75 -5.22 -3.22
CA ILE A 73 1.99 -5.99 -3.31
C ILE A 73 2.08 -6.69 -4.67
N ILE A 74 1.04 -7.41 -5.08
CA ILE A 74 1.01 -8.13 -6.37
C ILE A 74 1.22 -7.14 -7.52
N PHE A 75 0.51 -6.01 -7.48
CA PHE A 75 0.66 -4.97 -8.49
C PHE A 75 2.09 -4.44 -8.56
N GLU A 76 2.72 -4.13 -7.42
CA GLU A 76 4.09 -3.65 -7.37
C GLU A 76 5.11 -4.68 -7.89
N VAL A 77 4.89 -5.97 -7.59
CA VAL A 77 5.69 -7.09 -8.14
C VAL A 77 5.57 -7.16 -9.66
N ILE A 78 4.35 -7.06 -10.21
CA ILE A 78 4.16 -7.05 -11.68
C ILE A 78 4.93 -5.90 -12.32
N ILE A 79 4.85 -4.69 -11.75
CA ILE A 79 5.61 -3.53 -12.27
C ILE A 79 7.12 -3.72 -12.06
N ASN A 80 7.57 -4.42 -11.02
CA ASN A 80 9.00 -4.69 -10.82
C ASN A 80 9.51 -5.64 -11.90
N THR A 81 8.74 -6.68 -12.21
CA THR A 81 9.07 -7.62 -13.29
C THR A 81 9.10 -6.93 -14.65
N SER A 82 8.15 -6.05 -14.95
CA SER A 82 8.15 -5.30 -16.23
C SER A 82 9.35 -4.36 -16.33
N VAL A 83 9.71 -3.67 -15.25
CA VAL A 83 10.92 -2.83 -15.18
C VAL A 83 12.18 -3.68 -15.34
N PHE A 84 12.23 -4.86 -14.72
CA PHE A 84 13.36 -5.78 -14.83
C PHE A 84 13.56 -6.27 -16.27
N ILE A 85 12.49 -6.67 -16.96
CA ILE A 85 12.53 -7.03 -18.39
C ILE A 85 13.00 -5.83 -19.22
N GLY A 86 12.56 -4.61 -18.89
CA GLY A 86 13.00 -3.37 -19.53
C GLY A 86 14.51 -3.12 -19.42
N PHE A 87 15.15 -3.56 -18.33
CA PHE A 87 16.61 -3.50 -18.22
C PHE A 87 17.32 -4.43 -19.22
N PHE A 88 16.79 -5.64 -19.47
CA PHE A 88 17.38 -6.58 -20.45
C PHE A 88 17.19 -6.12 -21.89
N THR A 89 16.14 -5.36 -22.19
CA THR A 89 15.88 -4.82 -23.53
C THR A 89 16.60 -3.49 -23.80
N GLY A 90 17.44 -3.03 -22.87
CA GLY A 90 18.25 -1.81 -23.01
C GLY A 90 17.49 -0.50 -22.75
N ASN A 91 16.25 -0.57 -22.29
CA ASN A 91 15.43 0.61 -22.01
C ASN A 91 15.61 1.08 -20.55
N ILE A 92 16.82 1.55 -20.24
CA ILE A 92 17.25 1.96 -18.89
C ILE A 92 16.90 3.43 -18.66
N GLY A 93 15.72 3.69 -18.08
CA GLY A 93 15.35 5.02 -17.59
C GLY A 93 15.76 5.24 -16.13
N THR A 94 16.18 6.46 -15.77
CA THR A 94 16.47 6.85 -14.37
C THR A 94 15.29 6.57 -13.44
N ALA A 95 14.07 6.79 -13.91
CA ALA A 95 12.84 6.49 -13.18
C ALA A 95 12.69 4.99 -12.85
N ASN A 96 13.13 4.09 -13.75
CA ASN A 96 13.06 2.65 -13.56
C ASN A 96 14.02 2.18 -12.47
N ILE A 97 15.24 2.75 -12.43
CA ILE A 97 16.24 2.46 -11.39
C ILE A 97 15.76 2.94 -10.03
N ILE A 98 15.29 4.19 -9.94
CA ILE A 98 14.75 4.76 -8.69
C ILE A 98 13.58 3.90 -8.20
N LYS A 99 12.69 3.47 -9.11
CA LYS A 99 11.58 2.58 -8.78
C LYS A 99 12.03 1.23 -8.25
N PHE A 100 12.99 0.60 -8.89
CA PHE A 100 13.51 -0.69 -8.43
C PHE A 100 14.14 -0.60 -7.03
N ILE A 101 14.92 0.45 -6.75
CA ILE A 101 15.50 0.65 -5.41
C ILE A 101 14.39 0.96 -4.39
N SER A 102 13.46 1.85 -4.73
CA SER A 102 12.35 2.20 -3.84
C SER A 102 11.49 0.98 -3.50
N SER A 103 11.29 0.07 -4.46
CA SER A 103 10.40 -1.08 -4.29
C SER A 103 10.89 -2.10 -3.27
N LEU A 104 12.22 -2.20 -3.07
CA LEU A 104 12.82 -3.05 -2.04
C LEU A 104 12.40 -2.59 -0.63
N PHE A 105 12.31 -1.28 -0.40
CA PHE A 105 11.92 -0.73 0.89
C PHE A 105 10.39 -0.76 1.08
N THR A 106 9.64 -0.43 0.05
CA THR A 106 8.16 -0.32 0.11
C THR A 106 7.48 -1.67 0.26
N LEU A 107 8.00 -2.73 -0.35
CA LEU A 107 7.51 -4.09 -0.13
C LEU A 107 7.67 -4.49 1.34
N GLY A 108 8.81 -4.17 1.97
CA GLY A 108 9.02 -4.39 3.40
C GLY A 108 8.00 -3.64 4.26
N ILE A 109 7.74 -2.38 3.93
CA ILE A 109 6.75 -1.53 4.63
C ILE A 109 5.33 -2.06 4.47
N LYS A 110 4.93 -2.48 3.26
CA LYS A 110 3.61 -3.08 2.99
C LYS A 110 3.43 -4.39 3.75
N CYS A 111 4.44 -5.25 3.77
CA CYS A 111 4.43 -6.49 4.55
C CYS A 111 4.33 -6.21 6.06
N PHE A 112 5.06 -5.23 6.57
CA PHE A 112 5.01 -4.86 7.99
C PHE A 112 3.64 -4.29 8.39
N LEU A 113 3.05 -3.42 7.56
CA LEU A 113 1.70 -2.91 7.78
C LEU A 113 0.65 -4.03 7.72
N MET A 114 0.80 -4.96 6.78
CA MET A 114 -0.07 -6.13 6.67
C MET A 114 0.02 -7.02 7.91
N PHE A 115 1.23 -7.24 8.44
CA PHE A 115 1.44 -7.97 9.69
C PHE A 115 0.74 -7.28 10.86
N ASN A 116 0.88 -5.96 11.01
CA ASN A 116 0.19 -5.21 12.08
C ASN A 116 -1.33 -5.37 11.99
N ILE A 117 -1.92 -5.27 10.79
CA ILE A 117 -3.36 -5.44 10.58
C ILE A 117 -3.80 -6.89 10.84
N PHE A 118 -2.97 -7.87 10.47
CA PHE A 118 -3.22 -9.28 10.76
C PHE A 118 -3.25 -9.56 12.27
N VAL A 119 -2.29 -9.00 13.02
CA VAL A 119 -2.26 -9.08 14.48
C VAL A 119 -3.52 -8.44 15.08
N MET A 120 -3.88 -7.23 14.64
CA MET A 120 -5.11 -6.55 15.08
C MET A 120 -6.38 -7.37 14.76
N LYS A 121 -6.44 -8.01 13.59
CA LYS A 121 -7.55 -8.91 13.22
C LYS A 121 -7.70 -10.08 14.20
N ASN A 122 -6.59 -10.69 14.62
CA ASN A 122 -6.62 -11.84 15.53
C ASN A 122 -7.00 -11.45 16.96
N PHE A 123 -6.70 -10.23 17.39
CA PHE A 123 -7.18 -9.69 18.68
C PHE A 123 -8.70 -9.43 18.69
N LEU A 124 -9.29 -9.13 17.52
CA LEU A 124 -10.72 -8.89 17.39
C LEU A 124 -11.47 -10.21 17.14
N LEU A 125 -11.79 -10.94 18.22
CA LEU A 125 -12.56 -12.19 18.15
C LEU A 125 -13.95 -12.00 17.48
N PHE A 126 -14.56 -10.83 17.68
CA PHE A 126 -15.88 -10.47 17.16
C PHE A 126 -15.83 -9.19 16.30
N ASN A 127 -16.84 -8.99 15.43
CA ASN A 127 -17.01 -7.74 14.67
C ASN A 127 -17.48 -6.62 15.61
N VAL A 128 -16.56 -6.09 16.39
CA VAL A 128 -16.79 -4.94 17.27
C VAL A 128 -16.17 -3.71 16.63
N ASN A 129 -16.87 -2.57 16.74
CA ASN A 129 -16.32 -1.27 16.34
C ASN A 129 -15.50 -0.72 17.51
N VAL A 130 -14.19 -0.75 17.36
CA VAL A 130 -13.25 -0.18 18.34
C VAL A 130 -12.75 1.17 17.80
N PRO A 131 -12.65 2.23 18.62
CA PRO A 131 -12.09 3.50 18.17
C PRO A 131 -10.65 3.32 17.68
N ALA A 132 -10.28 4.00 16.59
CA ALA A 132 -8.97 3.86 15.95
C ALA A 132 -7.77 4.14 16.89
N SER A 133 -7.98 4.93 17.95
CA SER A 133 -6.98 5.21 18.98
C SER A 133 -6.52 3.98 19.77
N ALA A 134 -7.32 2.90 19.84
CA ALA A 134 -6.96 1.69 20.56
C ALA A 134 -5.91 0.83 19.85
N GLY A 135 -5.72 1.03 18.54
CA GLY A 135 -4.74 0.32 17.72
C GLY A 135 -3.41 1.07 17.55
N ASP A 136 -3.24 2.21 18.21
CA ASP A 136 -2.01 3.00 18.11
C ASP A 136 -0.93 2.34 19.00
N PHE A 137 0.05 1.67 18.38
CA PHE A 137 1.31 1.31 19.04
C PHE A 137 2.07 2.61 19.35
N ASN A 138 1.85 3.16 20.54
CA ASN A 138 2.48 4.39 20.98
C ASN A 138 4.00 4.15 21.14
N MET A 139 4.82 4.72 20.26
CA MET A 139 6.28 4.79 20.48
C MET A 139 6.66 5.73 21.64
N PHE A 140 5.72 6.52 22.15
CA PHE A 140 5.91 7.37 23.31
C PHE A 140 4.74 7.16 24.26
N GLY A 141 4.97 6.35 25.30
CA GLY A 141 4.04 6.22 26.41
C GLY A 141 3.94 7.55 27.15
N LYS A 142 2.86 8.29 26.89
CA LYS A 142 2.16 9.19 27.81
C LYS A 142 0.70 9.28 27.38
#